data_AF-U4QFI2-F1
#
_entry.id   AF-U4QFI2-F1
#
_cell.length_a   1.000
_cell.length_b   1.000
_cell.length_c   1.000
_cell.angle_alpha   90.00
_cell.angle_beta   90.00
_cell.angle_gamma   90.00
#
_symmetry.space_group_name_H-M   'P 1'
#
loop_
_entity.id
_entity.type
_entity.pdbx_description
1 polymer ?
#
loop_
_entity_poly.entity_id
_entity_poly.type
_entity_poly.pdbx_seq_one_letter_code
_entity_poly.pdbx_strand_id
1 'polypeptide(L)'
;MEKYDVIVIGASNSGAMAAAAAAEKGAKVLLVDKSKSTKFLFRNTIASVGSNAQKKKNLHINKSDLVNFIAAFAQGNVDQRLLWTWVNNSAETVNWIDDNVLRPHGAYMDATTDAKYESIQNTAFPTGNEVTNAEGTYWQMGWANGYSTSLKN
;
A
#
# COMPACT_ATOMS: atom_id res chain seq x y z
N MET A 1 0.72 35.55 1.76
CA MET A 1 1.30 34.32 1.20
C MET A 1 1.13 33.24 2.24
N GLU A 2 0.45 32.14 1.92
CA GLU A 2 0.32 31.02 2.87
C GLU A 2 1.67 30.31 3.03
N LYS A 3 1.99 29.92 4.27
CA LYS A 3 3.18 29.15 4.61
C LYS A 3 2.80 27.71 4.93
N TYR A 4 3.67 26.77 4.55
CA TYR A 4 3.54 25.33 4.78
C TYR A 4 4.90 24.79 5.24
N ASP A 5 4.90 23.77 6.10
CA ASP A 5 6.12 23.12 6.58
C ASP A 5 6.59 22.05 5.58
N VAL A 6 5.63 21.36 4.96
CA VAL A 6 5.88 20.31 3.96
C VAL A 6 4.96 20.51 2.76
N ILE A 7 5.53 20.43 1.55
CA ILE A 7 4.78 20.40 0.30
C ILE A 7 5.03 19.04 -0.36
N VAL A 8 3.98 18.28 -0.60
CA VAL A 8 4.02 16.97 -1.28
C VAL A 8 3.42 17.11 -2.67
N ILE A 9 4.19 16.70 -3.68
CA ILE A 9 3.79 16.76 -5.10
C ILE A 9 3.42 15.35 -5.59
N GLY A 10 2.15 15.16 -5.93
CA GLY A 10 1.53 13.90 -6.33
C GLY A 10 0.65 13.32 -5.21
N ALA A 11 -0.65 13.14 -5.46
CA ALA A 11 -1.64 12.68 -4.49
C ALA A 11 -2.14 11.24 -4.76
N SER A 12 -1.25 10.38 -5.25
CA SER A 12 -1.43 8.92 -5.31
C SER A 12 -0.94 8.26 -4.00
N ASN A 13 -0.88 6.93 -3.96
CA ASN A 13 -0.50 6.11 -2.79
C ASN A 13 0.69 6.70 -2.00
N SER A 14 1.84 6.92 -2.65
CA SER A 14 3.06 7.35 -1.95
C SER A 14 2.95 8.76 -1.37
N GLY A 15 2.46 9.73 -2.15
CA GLY A 15 2.37 11.11 -1.70
C GLY A 15 1.25 11.32 -0.67
N ALA A 16 0.13 10.62 -0.79
CA ALA A 16 -0.91 10.64 0.24
C ALA A 16 -0.39 10.06 1.57
N MET A 17 0.36 8.96 1.53
CA MET A 17 0.98 8.39 2.74
C MET A 17 2.04 9.31 3.34
N ALA A 18 2.87 9.96 2.52
CA ALA A 18 3.85 10.93 3.00
C ALA A 18 3.18 12.15 3.64
N ALA A 19 2.11 12.65 3.03
CA ALA A 19 1.34 13.76 3.57
C ALA A 19 0.66 13.39 4.91
N ALA A 20 0.06 12.20 5.00
CA ALA A 20 -0.53 11.71 6.24
C ALA A 20 0.51 11.59 7.36
N ALA A 21 1.64 10.94 7.09
CA ALA A 21 2.72 10.78 8.07
C ALA A 21 3.32 12.12 8.55
N ALA A 22 3.41 13.13 7.66
CA ALA A 22 3.85 14.48 8.04
C ALA A 22 2.79 15.20 8.88
N ALA A 23 1.51 15.09 8.52
CA ALA A 23 0.40 15.69 9.27
C ALA A 23 0.23 15.07 10.67
N GLU A 24 0.39 13.76 10.81
CA GLU A 24 0.39 13.06 12.12
C GLU A 24 1.50 13.56 13.05
N LYS A 25 2.59 14.09 12.49
CA LYS A 25 3.70 14.73 13.23
C LYS A 25 3.49 16.22 13.48
N GLY A 26 2.29 16.74 13.18
CA GLY A 26 1.91 18.14 13.43
C GLY A 26 2.40 19.14 12.38
N ALA A 27 2.93 18.68 11.23
CA ALA A 27 3.34 19.58 10.17
C ALA A 27 2.12 20.16 9.43
N LYS A 28 2.19 21.43 9.03
CA LYS A 28 1.24 22.01 8.07
C LYS A 28 1.61 21.57 6.66
N VAL A 29 0.83 20.64 6.10
CA VAL A 29 1.12 19.99 4.82
C VAL A 29 0.26 20.56 3.69
N LEU A 30 0.89 20.85 2.54
CA LEU A 30 0.20 21.06 1.26
C LEU A 30 0.40 19.82 0.38
N LEU A 31 -0.67 19.11 0.05
CA LEU A 31 -0.66 18.02 -0.92
C LEU A 31 -1.27 18.50 -2.24
N VAL A 32 -0.54 18.37 -3.34
CA VAL A 32 -1.01 18.79 -4.67
C VAL A 32 -0.89 17.66 -5.68
N ASP A 33 -1.79 17.65 -6.66
CA ASP A 33 -1.71 16.78 -7.83
C ASP A 33 -2.10 17.57 -9.08
N LYS A 34 -1.57 17.18 -10.24
CA LYS A 34 -1.97 17.77 -11.52
C LYS A 34 -3.38 17.35 -11.93
N SER A 35 -3.84 16.18 -11.45
CA SER A 35 -5.16 15.65 -11.72
C SER A 35 -6.21 16.45 -10.95
N LYS A 36 -7.37 16.66 -11.59
CA LYS A 36 -8.54 17.25 -10.94
C LYS A 36 -9.18 16.32 -9.91
N SER A 37 -8.76 15.06 -9.86
CA SER A 37 -9.35 14.02 -9.01
C SER A 37 -8.33 12.93 -8.67
N THR A 38 -8.34 12.49 -7.41
CA THR A 38 -7.48 11.41 -6.91
C THR A 38 -8.14 10.02 -6.99
N LYS A 39 -9.42 9.97 -7.36
CA LYS A 39 -10.29 8.77 -7.41
C LYS A 39 -9.68 7.56 -8.12
N PHE A 40 -8.88 7.80 -9.15
CA PHE A 40 -8.27 6.76 -10.00
C PHE A 40 -6.75 6.68 -9.87
N LEU A 41 -6.16 7.42 -8.92
CA LEU A 41 -4.71 7.46 -8.72
C LEU A 41 -4.23 6.35 -7.78
N PHE A 42 -5.10 5.79 -6.95
CA PHE A 42 -4.75 4.78 -5.96
C PHE A 42 -4.77 3.38 -6.56
N ARG A 43 -3.75 2.58 -6.23
CA ARG A 43 -3.77 1.13 -6.44
C ARG A 43 -4.33 0.45 -5.21
N ASN A 44 -5.19 -0.54 -5.43
CA ASN A 44 -5.95 -1.22 -4.37
C ASN A 44 -5.31 -2.54 -3.89
N THR A 45 -4.33 -3.06 -4.65
CA THR A 45 -3.46 -4.15 -4.19
C THR A 45 -2.16 -3.54 -3.66
N ILE A 46 -1.84 -3.76 -2.39
CA ILE A 46 -0.62 -3.25 -1.75
C ILE A 46 0.23 -4.43 -1.26
N ALA A 47 1.45 -4.53 -1.79
CA ALA A 47 2.36 -5.60 -1.42
C ALA A 47 3.02 -5.33 -0.06
N SER A 48 3.02 -6.33 0.83
CA SER A 48 3.72 -6.28 2.11
C SER A 48 4.23 -7.64 2.57
N VAL A 49 5.04 -7.63 3.64
CA VAL A 49 5.56 -8.84 4.28
C VAL A 49 5.29 -8.80 5.78
N GLY A 50 4.39 -9.66 6.26
CA GLY A 50 4.04 -9.82 7.66
C GLY A 50 2.90 -8.91 8.16
N SER A 51 2.00 -8.47 7.28
CA SER A 51 0.82 -7.69 7.68
C SER A 51 -0.13 -8.50 8.58
N ASN A 52 -1.01 -7.81 9.30
CA ASN A 52 -2.05 -8.46 10.10
C ASN A 52 -3.01 -9.28 9.22
N ALA A 53 -3.29 -8.82 8.00
CA ALA A 53 -4.07 -9.57 7.02
C ALA A 53 -3.38 -10.88 6.62
N GLN A 54 -2.07 -10.86 6.38
CA GLN A 54 -1.28 -12.07 6.08
C GLN A 54 -1.24 -13.03 7.27
N LYS A 55 -1.04 -12.51 8.49
CA LYS A 55 -1.05 -13.32 9.72
C LYS A 55 -2.38 -14.01 9.96
N LYS A 56 -3.52 -13.32 9.73
CA LYS A 56 -4.87 -13.90 9.88
C LYS A 56 -5.10 -15.11 8.96
N LYS A 57 -4.41 -15.17 7.82
CA LYS A 57 -4.45 -16.31 6.87
C LYS A 57 -3.31 -17.30 7.07
N ASN A 58 -2.54 -17.21 8.16
CA ASN A 58 -1.36 -18.04 8.44
C ASN A 58 -0.33 -18.03 7.29
N LEU A 59 -0.18 -16.88 6.61
CA LEU A 59 0.79 -16.72 5.54
C LEU A 59 2.15 -16.35 6.11
N HIS A 60 3.17 -17.09 5.69
CA HIS A 60 4.56 -16.88 6.07
C HIS A 60 5.42 -16.69 4.84
N ILE A 61 6.16 -15.59 4.80
CA ILE A 61 7.02 -15.21 3.68
C ILE A 61 8.45 -15.14 4.20
N ASN A 62 9.34 -15.94 3.61
CA ASN A 62 10.77 -15.79 3.86
C ASN A 62 11.28 -14.56 3.11
N LYS A 63 11.72 -13.55 3.88
CA LYS A 63 12.22 -12.28 3.35
C LYS A 63 13.46 -12.47 2.47
N SER A 64 14.38 -13.35 2.87
CA SER A 64 15.61 -13.60 2.11
C SER A 64 15.30 -14.25 0.76
N ASP A 65 14.40 -15.23 0.74
CA ASP A 65 13.99 -15.90 -0.50
C ASP A 65 13.29 -14.91 -1.44
N LEU A 66 12.41 -14.06 -0.90
CA LEU A 66 11.73 -13.02 -1.66
C LEU A 66 12.71 -11.97 -2.23
N VAL A 67 13.63 -11.45 -1.41
CA VAL A 67 14.62 -10.45 -1.85
C VAL A 67 15.54 -11.05 -2.92
N ASN A 68 16.00 -12.29 -2.72
CA ASN A 68 16.81 -13.01 -3.69
C ASN A 68 16.06 -13.22 -5.00
N PHE A 69 14.77 -13.60 -4.93
CA PHE A 69 13.92 -13.76 -6.10
C PHE A 69 13.76 -12.45 -6.89
N ILE A 70 13.42 -11.34 -6.22
CA ILE A 70 13.27 -10.03 -6.87
C ILE A 70 14.59 -9.56 -7.48
N ALA A 71 15.71 -9.72 -6.75
CA ALA A 71 17.02 -9.34 -7.22
C ALA A 71 17.47 -10.17 -8.44
N ALA A 72 17.22 -11.48 -8.43
CA ALA A 72 17.50 -12.37 -9.55
C ALA A 72 16.61 -12.05 -10.76
N PHE A 73 15.32 -11.81 -10.55
CA PHE A 73 14.38 -11.41 -11.59
C PHE A 73 14.81 -10.11 -12.29
N ALA A 74 15.31 -9.13 -11.50
CA ALA A 74 15.86 -7.89 -12.02
C ALA A 74 17.32 -8.00 -12.52
N GLN A 75 17.89 -9.19 -12.57
CA GLN A 75 19.29 -9.44 -12.96
C GLN A 75 20.30 -8.58 -12.18
N GLY A 76 20.03 -8.33 -10.90
CA GLY A 76 20.84 -7.49 -10.03
C GLY A 76 20.70 -5.98 -10.26
N ASN A 77 19.85 -5.52 -11.18
CA ASN A 77 19.62 -4.09 -11.46
C ASN A 77 18.64 -3.45 -10.46
N VAL A 78 18.83 -3.73 -9.17
CA VAL A 78 18.03 -3.20 -8.07
C VAL A 78 18.92 -2.88 -6.87
N ASP A 79 18.60 -1.81 -6.15
CA ASP A 79 19.23 -1.54 -4.87
C ASP A 79 18.60 -2.44 -3.80
N GLN A 80 19.31 -3.50 -3.41
CA GLN A 80 18.82 -4.43 -2.40
C GLN A 80 18.57 -3.77 -1.05
N ARG A 81 19.19 -2.63 -0.73
CA ARG A 81 18.90 -1.88 0.52
C ARG A 81 17.46 -1.37 0.54
N LEU A 82 16.93 -0.99 -0.63
CA LEU A 82 15.52 -0.59 -0.76
C LEU A 82 14.59 -1.80 -0.64
N LEU A 83 14.96 -2.95 -1.22
CA LEU A 83 14.19 -4.19 -1.05
C LEU A 83 14.12 -4.61 0.42
N TRP A 84 15.27 -4.59 1.11
CA TRP A 84 15.35 -4.89 2.54
C TRP A 84 14.57 -3.89 3.39
N THR A 85 14.59 -2.60 3.03
CA THR A 85 13.76 -1.59 3.68
C THR A 85 12.28 -1.92 3.51
N TRP A 86 11.84 -2.28 2.30
CA TRP A 86 10.44 -2.63 2.04
C TRP A 86 10.00 -3.91 2.77
N VAL A 87 10.72 -5.04 2.66
CA VAL A 87 10.31 -6.29 3.32
C VAL A 87 10.33 -6.19 4.85
N ASN A 88 11.09 -5.26 5.42
CA ASN A 88 11.16 -5.07 6.86
C ASN A 88 10.08 -4.12 7.42
N ASN A 89 9.59 -3.17 6.62
CA ASN A 89 8.70 -2.10 7.13
C ASN A 89 7.30 -2.09 6.47
N SER A 90 7.09 -2.80 5.37
CA SER A 90 5.83 -2.73 4.59
C SER A 90 4.58 -3.17 5.36
N ALA A 91 4.71 -4.07 6.35
CA ALA A 91 3.58 -4.49 7.18
C ALA A 91 2.98 -3.32 7.97
N GLU A 92 3.80 -2.41 8.49
CA GLU A 92 3.35 -1.25 9.24
C GLU A 92 2.44 -0.36 8.39
N THR A 93 2.85 -0.08 7.15
CA THR A 93 2.06 0.71 6.21
C THR A 93 0.72 0.05 5.88
N VAL A 94 0.71 -1.24 5.56
CA VAL A 94 -0.54 -1.95 5.23
C VAL A 94 -1.48 -2.00 6.44
N ASN A 95 -0.96 -2.25 7.64
CA ASN A 95 -1.74 -2.24 8.86
C ASN A 95 -2.32 -0.85 9.16
N TRP A 96 -1.51 0.20 9.02
CA TRP A 96 -1.97 1.56 9.23
C TRP A 96 -3.10 1.93 8.27
N ILE A 97 -3.01 1.53 7.00
CA ILE A 97 -4.08 1.75 6.01
C ILE A 97 -5.34 0.96 6.41
N ASP A 98 -5.20 -0.32 6.78
CA ASP A 98 -6.33 -1.15 7.23
C ASP A 98 -7.06 -0.48 8.40
N ASP A 99 -6.31 -0.10 9.44
CA ASP A 99 -6.87 0.36 10.71
C ASP A 99 -7.39 1.80 10.66
N ASN A 100 -6.68 2.73 10.00
CA ASN A 100 -7.00 4.16 10.05
C ASN A 100 -7.77 4.65 8.82
N VAL A 101 -7.67 3.96 7.69
CA VAL A 101 -8.31 4.40 6.44
C VAL A 101 -9.48 3.50 6.08
N LEU A 102 -9.29 2.18 6.04
CA LEU A 102 -10.32 1.28 5.52
C LEU A 102 -11.39 0.92 6.53
N ARG A 103 -11.01 0.42 7.72
CA ARG A 103 -11.95 -0.06 8.75
C ARG A 103 -12.97 1.00 9.18
N PRO A 104 -12.59 2.28 9.38
CA PRO A 104 -13.56 3.33 9.71
C PRO A 104 -14.63 3.55 8.63
N HIS A 105 -14.37 3.09 7.40
CA HIS A 105 -15.25 3.24 6.24
C HIS A 105 -15.84 1.90 5.76
N GLY A 106 -15.84 0.86 6.60
CA GLY A 106 -16.45 -0.43 6.27
C GLY A 106 -15.68 -1.25 5.23
N ALA A 107 -14.39 -0.97 5.06
CA ALA A 107 -13.47 -1.74 4.22
C ALA A 107 -12.36 -2.37 5.08
N TYR A 108 -11.59 -3.30 4.52
CA TYR A 108 -10.42 -3.87 5.17
C TYR A 108 -9.38 -4.38 4.16
N MET A 109 -8.15 -4.61 4.61
CA MET A 109 -7.13 -5.31 3.84
C MET A 109 -7.31 -6.83 3.95
N ASP A 110 -7.44 -7.51 2.81
CA ASP A 110 -7.45 -8.96 2.72
C ASP A 110 -6.19 -9.47 2.01
N ALA A 111 -5.47 -10.41 2.63
CA ALA A 111 -4.25 -10.94 2.02
C ALA A 111 -4.59 -11.87 0.85
N THR A 112 -3.96 -11.65 -0.29
CA THR A 112 -4.17 -12.41 -1.53
C THR A 112 -2.86 -12.96 -2.06
N THR A 113 -2.94 -14.06 -2.79
CA THR A 113 -1.81 -14.61 -3.55
C THR A 113 -1.74 -13.89 -4.89
N ASP A 114 -0.58 -13.30 -5.22
CA ASP A 114 -0.42 -12.49 -6.42
C ASP A 114 -0.41 -13.33 -7.71
N ALA A 115 0.22 -14.51 -7.66
CA ALA A 115 0.24 -15.47 -8.76
C ALA A 115 -0.59 -16.73 -8.44
N LYS A 116 -1.35 -17.20 -9.44
CA LYS A 116 -2.13 -18.46 -9.38
C LYS A 116 -1.37 -19.67 -9.93
N TYR A 117 -0.09 -19.51 -10.23
CA TYR A 117 0.76 -20.54 -10.83
C TYR A 117 2.19 -20.39 -10.34
N GLU A 118 2.90 -21.50 -10.31
CA GLU A 118 4.34 -21.57 -10.02
C GLU A 118 5.05 -22.32 -11.14
N SER A 119 6.32 -22.01 -11.34
CA SER A 119 7.20 -22.74 -12.25
C SER A 119 8.58 -22.89 -11.61
N ILE A 120 9.46 -23.63 -12.29
CA ILE A 120 10.88 -23.71 -11.89
C ILE A 120 11.57 -22.32 -11.84
N GLN A 121 11.01 -21.32 -12.53
CA GLN A 121 11.57 -19.96 -12.62
C GLN A 121 10.77 -18.93 -11.80
N ASN A 122 9.50 -19.21 -11.48
CA ASN A 122 8.59 -18.25 -10.87
C ASN A 122 7.96 -18.82 -9.59
N THR A 123 8.21 -18.14 -8.46
CA THR A 123 7.64 -18.50 -7.16
C THR A 123 6.52 -17.51 -6.80
N ALA A 124 5.36 -18.03 -6.39
CA ALA A 124 4.19 -17.20 -6.08
C ALA A 124 4.23 -16.72 -4.63
N PHE A 125 5.04 -15.70 -4.34
CA PHE A 125 5.07 -15.13 -2.99
C PHE A 125 3.72 -14.45 -2.64
N PRO A 126 3.10 -14.76 -1.48
CA PRO A 126 1.78 -14.24 -1.11
C PRO A 126 1.87 -12.82 -0.51
N THR A 127 2.50 -11.90 -1.22
CA THR A 127 2.75 -10.52 -0.76
C THR A 127 1.54 -9.60 -0.88
N GLY A 128 0.54 -9.96 -1.68
CA GLY A 128 -0.61 -9.11 -2.00
C GLY A 128 -1.54 -8.86 -0.81
N ASN A 129 -2.05 -7.63 -0.70
CA ASN A 129 -3.14 -7.26 0.20
C ASN A 129 -4.12 -6.42 -0.62
N GLU A 130 -5.32 -6.94 -0.85
CA GLU A 130 -6.38 -6.27 -1.58
C GLU A 130 -7.26 -5.48 -0.61
N VAL A 131 -7.63 -4.27 -1.02
CA VAL A 131 -8.72 -3.53 -0.38
C VAL A 131 -10.03 -4.28 -0.65
N THR A 132 -10.73 -4.68 0.42
CA THR A 132 -11.95 -5.50 0.39
C THR A 132 -13.11 -4.84 1.15
N ASN A 133 -14.35 -4.95 0.65
CA ASN A 133 -15.53 -4.34 1.28
C ASN A 133 -16.06 -5.22 2.41
N ALA A 134 -17.02 -4.70 3.19
CA ALA A 134 -17.63 -5.45 4.29
C ALA A 134 -18.22 -6.81 3.87
N GLU A 135 -18.63 -6.96 2.60
CA GLU A 135 -19.19 -8.18 2.03
C GLU A 135 -18.12 -9.17 1.54
N GLY A 136 -16.84 -8.83 1.63
CA GLY A 136 -15.75 -9.68 1.17
C GLY A 136 -15.46 -9.56 -0.34
N THR A 137 -16.01 -8.56 -1.02
CA THR A 137 -15.72 -8.29 -2.44
C THR A 137 -14.55 -7.32 -2.58
N TYR A 138 -13.64 -7.62 -3.51
CA TYR A 138 -12.48 -6.79 -3.77
C TYR A 138 -12.90 -5.48 -4.47
N TRP A 139 -12.55 -4.33 -3.90
CA TRP A 139 -13.07 -2.99 -4.27
C TRP A 139 -12.70 -2.48 -5.68
N GLN A 140 -12.11 -3.33 -6.54
CA GLN A 140 -11.82 -3.07 -7.96
C GLN A 140 -13.08 -2.83 -8.83
N MET A 141 -14.29 -2.75 -8.25
CA MET A 141 -15.54 -2.45 -8.95
C MET A 141 -16.23 -1.10 -8.60
N GLY A 142 -15.64 -0.14 -7.86
CA GLY A 142 -16.42 1.09 -7.57
C GLY A 142 -15.83 2.30 -6.83
N TRP A 143 -14.52 2.40 -6.64
CA TRP A 143 -13.95 3.34 -5.66
C TRP A 143 -13.83 4.82 -6.03
N ALA A 144 -14.39 5.27 -7.16
CA ALA A 144 -14.38 6.68 -7.49
C ALA A 144 -15.29 7.54 -6.60
N ASN A 145 -16.00 7.02 -5.59
CA ASN A 145 -16.99 7.83 -4.86
C ASN A 145 -16.61 8.20 -3.42
N GLY A 146 -15.68 7.49 -2.76
CA GLY A 146 -15.41 7.67 -1.33
C GLY A 146 -14.34 8.71 -0.98
N TYR A 147 -13.22 8.76 -1.72
CA TYR A 147 -12.05 9.57 -1.33
C TYR A 147 -12.24 11.09 -1.40
N SER A 148 -13.24 11.59 -2.14
CA SER A 148 -13.50 13.03 -2.22
C SER A 148 -14.18 13.60 -0.97
N THR A 149 -14.66 12.75 -0.06
CA THR A 149 -15.59 13.15 0.99
C THR A 149 -14.92 13.28 2.36
N SER A 150 -13.74 12.68 2.58
CA SER A 150 -13.01 12.73 3.87
C SER A 150 -12.04 13.92 4.01
N LEU A 151 -11.91 14.78 3.00
CA LEU A 151 -11.05 15.98 3.03
C LEU A 151 -11.85 17.28 3.22
N LYS A 152 -13.10 17.19 3.69
CA LYS A 152 -13.99 18.35 3.88
C LYS A 152 -14.43 18.61 5.32
N ASN A 153 -13.91 17.88 6.31
CA ASN A 153 -14.16 18.18 7.71
C ASN A 153 -12.83 18.37 8.44
#